data_AF-A0A7Y5NIX1-F1
#
_entry.id   AF-A0A7Y5NIX1-F1
#
_cell.length_a   1.000
_cell.length_b   1.000
_cell.length_c   1.000
_cell.angle_alpha   90.00
_cell.angle_beta   90.00
_cell.angle_gamma   90.00
#
_symmetry.space_group_name_H-M   'P 1'
#
loop_
_entity.id
_entity.type
_entity.pdbx_description
1 polymer ?
#
loop_
_entity_poly.entity_id
_entity_poly.type
_entity_poly.pdbx_seq_one_letter_code
_entity_poly.pdbx_strand_id
1 'polypeptide(L)'
;MHRPTRTAAVVAGAVLGITTLVAPAASASEGSSGHHRAGHTILRADLMGSMPNGPTIAMVKPGQLPWVVDEGMARVRSDGRVRVRVEGLVIPDLGTPGPVKSISASVVCNGMVVGTTMTAPLDMEGDARLDGMVWLPKMCDMPMVLVNPNGNAGAYIAATGL
;
A
#
# COMPACT_ATOMS: atom_id res chain seq x y z
N MET A 1 24.17 53.84 16.90
CA MET A 1 24.68 54.91 16.01
C MET A 1 26.03 54.46 15.45
N HIS A 2 26.08 54.14 14.15
CA HIS A 2 27.18 54.22 13.18
C HIS A 2 26.90 53.23 12.03
N ARG A 3 26.39 53.79 10.93
CA ARG A 3 26.49 53.32 9.53
C ARG A 3 27.88 53.80 9.00
N PRO A 4 28.42 53.43 7.81
CA PRO A 4 27.80 52.70 6.69
C PRO A 4 28.74 51.80 5.79
N THR A 5 28.11 51.15 4.80
CA THR A 5 28.50 50.92 3.37
C THR A 5 29.76 50.17 2.90
N ARG A 6 29.49 49.05 2.19
CA ARG A 6 29.78 48.69 0.78
C ARG A 6 31.01 49.29 0.08
N THR A 7 31.84 48.42 -0.52
CA THR A 7 32.11 48.39 -1.99
C THR A 7 32.92 47.16 -2.40
N ALA A 8 32.54 46.59 -3.55
CA ALA A 8 33.20 45.48 -4.23
C ALA A 8 34.45 45.95 -5.00
N ALA A 9 35.39 45.03 -5.23
CA ALA A 9 36.42 45.18 -6.26
C ALA A 9 36.52 43.88 -7.06
N VAL A 10 36.12 43.96 -8.33
CA VAL A 10 36.34 42.94 -9.37
C VAL A 10 37.76 43.15 -9.89
N VAL A 11 38.59 42.12 -9.87
CA VAL A 11 39.87 42.11 -10.57
C VAL A 11 39.80 41.02 -11.64
N ALA A 12 39.67 41.46 -12.89
CA ALA A 12 39.86 40.64 -14.07
C ALA A 12 41.36 40.55 -14.36
N GLY A 13 41.89 39.33 -14.45
CA GLY A 13 43.27 39.06 -14.87
C GLY A 13 43.29 37.79 -15.71
N ALA A 14 43.39 37.96 -17.03
CA ALA A 14 43.60 36.86 -17.98
C ALA A 14 45.11 36.59 -18.10
N VAL A 15 45.54 35.35 -17.87
CA VAL A 15 46.86 34.86 -18.27
C VAL A 15 46.71 33.50 -18.93
N LEU A 16 47.29 33.38 -20.12
CA LEU A 16 47.26 32.26 -21.04
C LEU A 16 48.14 31.09 -20.57
N GLY A 17 47.56 29.87 -20.61
CA GLY A 17 48.21 28.62 -21.03
C GLY A 17 49.20 27.93 -20.07
N ILE A 18 48.85 26.71 -19.64
CA ILE A 18 49.60 25.44 -19.82
C ILE A 18 48.66 24.30 -19.39
N THR A 19 48.41 23.37 -20.31
CA THR A 19 47.62 22.14 -20.09
C THR A 19 48.49 21.05 -19.47
N THR A 20 48.07 20.49 -18.32
CA THR A 20 48.54 19.19 -17.82
C THR A 20 47.37 18.43 -17.18
N LEU A 21 47.30 17.12 -17.46
CA LEU A 21 46.12 16.27 -17.40
C LEU A 21 45.47 16.13 -16.01
N VAL A 22 44.14 16.06 -16.01
CA VAL A 22 43.29 15.69 -14.88
C VAL A 22 43.31 14.17 -14.70
N ALA A 23 43.46 13.69 -13.46
CA ALA A 23 42.99 12.36 -13.05
C ALA A 23 42.23 12.50 -11.73
N PRO A 24 40.91 12.24 -11.68
CA PRO A 24 40.20 12.08 -10.43
C PRO A 24 40.53 10.70 -9.86
N ALA A 25 41.01 10.64 -8.62
CA ALA A 25 40.99 9.40 -7.86
C ALA A 25 39.53 9.06 -7.55
N ALA A 26 38.97 8.13 -8.32
CA ALA A 26 37.61 7.62 -8.14
C ALA A 26 37.51 6.88 -6.80
N SER A 27 36.58 7.30 -5.93
CA SER A 27 36.10 6.47 -4.84
C SER A 27 35.26 5.34 -5.45
N ALA A 28 35.87 4.18 -5.65
CA ALA A 28 35.14 2.97 -5.99
C ALA A 28 34.43 2.45 -4.74
N SER A 29 33.21 2.94 -4.47
CA SER A 29 32.25 2.17 -3.68
C SER A 29 31.54 1.23 -4.64
N GLU A 30 32.11 0.05 -4.85
CA GLU A 30 31.45 -1.08 -5.52
C GLU A 30 30.36 -1.64 -4.60
N GLY A 31 29.26 -0.90 -4.49
CA GLY A 31 27.99 -1.43 -4.00
C GLY A 31 27.24 -2.06 -5.16
N SER A 32 27.64 -3.26 -5.58
CA SER A 32 26.84 -4.06 -6.52
C SER A 32 25.65 -4.66 -5.75
N SER A 33 24.65 -3.82 -5.47
CA SER A 33 23.38 -4.27 -4.93
C SER A 33 22.57 -4.84 -6.08
N GLY A 34 22.69 -6.17 -6.25
CA GLY A 34 21.83 -6.93 -7.14
C GLY A 34 20.36 -6.60 -6.86
N HIS A 35 19.71 -5.96 -7.82
CA HIS A 35 18.26 -5.73 -7.79
C HIS A 35 17.56 -7.09 -7.95
N HIS A 36 17.42 -7.84 -6.85
CA HIS A 36 16.32 -8.80 -6.75
C HIS A 36 15.05 -8.04 -7.12
N ARG A 37 14.31 -8.52 -8.12
CA ARG A 37 13.04 -7.94 -8.59
C ARG A 37 11.98 -8.05 -7.49
N ALA A 38 12.13 -7.31 -6.40
CA ALA A 38 11.09 -7.14 -5.41
C ALA A 38 9.99 -6.32 -6.09
N GLY A 39 8.85 -6.94 -6.40
CA GLY A 39 7.77 -6.30 -7.15
C GLY A 39 7.35 -4.97 -6.53
N HIS A 40 7.02 -3.94 -7.32
CA HIS A 40 6.70 -2.61 -6.77
C HIS A 40 5.30 -2.58 -6.14
N THR A 41 4.96 -1.51 -5.43
CA THR A 41 3.59 -1.33 -4.90
C THR A 41 2.64 -1.01 -6.05
N ILE A 42 1.53 -1.74 -6.18
CA ILE A 42 0.45 -1.39 -7.12
C ILE A 42 -0.79 -0.85 -6.41
N LEU A 43 -0.99 -1.24 -5.14
CA LEU A 43 -2.01 -0.66 -4.26
C LEU A 43 -1.41 -0.41 -2.88
N ARG A 44 -1.69 0.77 -2.33
CA ARG A 44 -1.64 1.07 -0.90
C ARG A 44 -2.79 2.02 -0.63
N ALA A 45 -3.78 1.57 0.12
CA ALA A 45 -4.98 2.35 0.41
C ALA A 45 -5.55 1.95 1.77
N ASP A 46 -6.29 2.86 2.36
CA ASP A 46 -6.97 2.62 3.62
C ASP A 46 -8.21 1.75 3.40
N LEU A 47 -8.59 1.02 4.45
CA LEU A 47 -9.78 0.17 4.46
C LEU A 47 -10.94 0.93 5.07
N MET A 48 -12.08 0.86 4.41
CA MET A 48 -13.34 1.37 4.91
C MET A 48 -14.28 0.19 5.15
N GLY A 49 -15.00 0.21 6.26
CA GLY A 49 -16.02 -0.80 6.55
C GLY A 49 -17.18 -0.75 5.56
N SER A 50 -17.81 -1.90 5.31
CA SER A 50 -18.93 -2.01 4.37
C SER A 50 -20.26 -1.65 5.01
N MET A 51 -21.19 -1.10 4.22
CA MET A 51 -22.60 -0.96 4.60
C MET A 51 -23.47 -1.98 3.85
N PRO A 52 -24.57 -2.49 4.44
CA PRO A 52 -25.43 -3.50 3.79
C PRO A 52 -26.03 -3.08 2.45
N ASN A 53 -26.26 -1.77 2.28
CA ASN A 53 -26.74 -1.14 1.05
C ASN A 53 -25.60 -0.60 0.17
N GLY A 54 -24.34 -0.96 0.46
CA GLY A 54 -23.17 -0.59 -0.31
C GLY A 54 -23.15 -1.21 -1.72
N PRO A 55 -22.22 -0.76 -2.58
CA PRO A 55 -22.13 -1.25 -3.94
C PRO A 55 -21.69 -2.73 -3.99
N THR A 56 -22.14 -3.45 -5.03
CA THR A 56 -21.50 -4.72 -5.40
C THR A 56 -20.22 -4.42 -6.17
N ILE A 57 -19.08 -4.95 -5.71
CA ILE A 57 -17.76 -4.70 -6.31
C ILE A 57 -17.25 -6.00 -6.90
N ALA A 58 -16.97 -6.02 -8.21
CA ALA A 58 -16.47 -7.21 -8.89
C ALA A 58 -17.33 -8.46 -8.61
N MET A 59 -18.66 -8.30 -8.63
CA MET A 59 -19.66 -9.33 -8.29
C MET A 59 -19.67 -9.81 -6.82
N VAL A 60 -18.88 -9.19 -5.94
CA VAL A 60 -18.86 -9.43 -4.50
C VAL A 60 -19.81 -8.47 -3.80
N LYS A 61 -20.75 -9.00 -3.03
CA LYS A 61 -21.76 -8.20 -2.32
C LYS A 61 -21.20 -7.64 -1.00
N PRO A 62 -21.70 -6.51 -0.49
CA PRO A 62 -21.37 -6.10 0.87
C PRO A 62 -21.91 -7.10 1.91
N GLY A 63 -21.30 -7.08 3.09
CA GLY A 63 -21.78 -7.80 4.26
C GLY A 63 -23.20 -7.35 4.64
N GLN A 64 -23.95 -8.25 5.29
CA GLN A 64 -25.36 -7.99 5.63
C GLN A 64 -25.55 -7.11 6.89
N LEU A 65 -24.46 -6.76 7.56
CA LEU A 65 -24.43 -5.87 8.72
C LEU A 65 -23.52 -4.67 8.42
N PRO A 66 -23.73 -3.51 9.07
CA PRO A 66 -22.77 -2.42 9.00
C PRO A 66 -21.46 -2.86 9.67
N TRP A 67 -20.36 -2.57 9.00
CA TRP A 67 -19.02 -2.76 9.50
C TRP A 67 -18.32 -1.42 9.55
N VAL A 68 -17.55 -1.21 10.60
CA VAL A 68 -16.65 -0.07 10.73
C VAL A 68 -15.23 -0.58 10.92
N VAL A 69 -14.28 0.27 10.59
CA VAL A 69 -12.85 0.05 10.81
C VAL A 69 -12.35 1.30 11.50
N ASP A 70 -11.66 1.13 12.63
CA ASP A 70 -11.02 2.27 13.31
C ASP A 70 -9.78 2.71 12.54
N GLU A 71 -8.88 1.76 12.25
CA GLU A 71 -7.74 1.96 11.37
C GLU A 71 -7.50 0.71 10.52
N GLY A 72 -7.23 0.88 9.22
CA GLY A 72 -6.98 -0.26 8.36
C GLY A 72 -6.35 0.13 7.05
N MET A 73 -5.55 -0.78 6.51
CA MET A 73 -4.82 -0.58 5.27
C MET A 73 -4.66 -1.90 4.53
N ALA A 74 -4.72 -1.82 3.22
CA ALA A 74 -4.31 -2.89 2.34
C ALA A 74 -3.17 -2.44 1.43
N ARG A 75 -2.26 -3.38 1.16
CA ARG A 75 -1.13 -3.18 0.26
C ARG A 75 -1.02 -4.39 -0.65
N VAL A 76 -0.99 -4.14 -1.95
CA VAL A 76 -0.73 -5.17 -2.97
C VAL A 76 0.54 -4.80 -3.72
N ARG A 77 1.42 -5.77 -3.91
CA ARG A 77 2.64 -5.64 -4.72
C ARG A 77 2.44 -6.28 -6.07
N SER A 78 3.17 -5.81 -7.08
CA SER A 78 3.13 -6.31 -8.46
C SER A 78 3.54 -7.77 -8.61
N ASP A 79 4.14 -8.37 -7.58
CA ASP A 79 4.49 -9.79 -7.54
C ASP A 79 3.40 -10.66 -6.92
N GLY A 80 2.28 -10.09 -6.46
CA GLY A 80 1.18 -10.84 -5.86
C GLY A 80 1.18 -10.87 -4.34
N ARG A 81 2.18 -10.28 -3.67
CA ARG A 81 2.16 -10.16 -2.22
C ARG A 81 1.08 -9.19 -1.76
N VAL A 82 0.21 -9.69 -0.88
CA VAL A 82 -0.91 -8.95 -0.28
C VAL A 82 -0.65 -8.83 1.21
N ARG A 83 -0.76 -7.61 1.72
CA ARG A 83 -0.77 -7.33 3.14
C ARG A 83 -2.05 -6.59 3.49
N VAL A 84 -2.78 -7.09 4.47
CA VAL A 84 -3.90 -6.41 5.10
C VAL A 84 -3.60 -6.31 6.58
N ARG A 85 -3.75 -5.12 7.13
CA ARG A 85 -3.82 -4.92 8.58
C ARG A 85 -5.11 -4.17 8.85
N VAL A 86 -5.79 -4.55 9.92
CA VAL A 86 -7.00 -3.89 10.34
C VAL A 86 -7.03 -3.90 11.85
N GLU A 87 -7.50 -2.79 12.40
CA GLU A 87 -7.69 -2.53 13.81
C GLU A 87 -9.13 -2.06 14.00
N GLY A 88 -9.84 -2.64 14.97
CA GLY A 88 -11.23 -2.27 15.24
C GLY A 88 -12.22 -2.60 14.11
N LEU A 89 -12.04 -3.71 13.37
CA LEU A 89 -13.04 -4.18 12.39
C LEU A 89 -14.23 -4.82 13.10
N VAL A 90 -15.26 -4.03 13.39
CA VAL A 90 -16.39 -4.47 14.21
C VAL A 90 -17.74 -4.12 13.60
N ILE A 91 -18.79 -4.80 14.10
CA ILE A 91 -20.18 -4.41 13.89
C ILE A 91 -20.53 -3.41 15.00
N PRO A 92 -20.87 -2.14 14.66
CA PRO A 92 -21.05 -1.08 15.66
C PRO A 92 -21.99 -1.44 16.81
N ASP A 93 -23.15 -2.02 16.51
CA ASP A 93 -24.16 -2.38 17.52
C ASP A 93 -23.69 -3.50 18.47
N LEU A 94 -22.70 -4.29 18.07
CA LEU A 94 -22.14 -5.37 18.87
C LEU A 94 -20.83 -4.99 19.56
N GLY A 95 -20.12 -3.96 19.08
CA GLY A 95 -18.77 -3.61 19.51
C GLY A 95 -17.73 -4.71 19.28
N THR A 96 -18.05 -5.72 18.47
CA THR A 96 -17.20 -6.88 18.16
C THR A 96 -17.43 -7.34 16.72
N PRO A 97 -16.58 -8.24 16.18
CA PRO A 97 -16.83 -8.87 14.87
C PRO A 97 -17.97 -9.90 14.85
N GLY A 98 -18.65 -10.14 15.98
CA GLY A 98 -19.71 -11.14 16.10
C GLY A 98 -19.21 -12.55 15.74
N PRO A 99 -19.84 -13.28 14.80
CA PRO A 99 -19.43 -14.64 14.44
C PRO A 99 -18.24 -14.71 13.48
N VAL A 100 -17.68 -13.57 13.04
CA VAL A 100 -16.50 -13.55 12.16
C VAL A 100 -15.24 -13.78 12.98
N LYS A 101 -14.50 -14.84 12.66
CA LYS A 101 -13.30 -15.26 13.41
C LYS A 101 -12.03 -15.22 12.57
N SER A 102 -12.17 -14.95 11.28
CA SER A 102 -11.04 -14.84 10.35
C SER A 102 -11.41 -13.97 9.17
N ILE A 103 -10.39 -13.43 8.51
CA ILE A 103 -10.51 -12.67 7.27
C ILE A 103 -9.66 -13.29 6.16
N SER A 104 -10.08 -13.15 4.91
CA SER A 104 -9.22 -13.28 3.74
C SER A 104 -9.26 -12.00 2.91
N ALA A 105 -8.34 -11.85 1.96
CA ALA A 105 -8.28 -10.69 1.09
C ALA A 105 -8.42 -11.11 -0.38
N SER A 106 -9.47 -10.62 -1.04
CA SER A 106 -9.63 -10.74 -2.49
C SER A 106 -9.06 -9.51 -3.18
N VAL A 107 -8.18 -9.73 -4.16
CA VAL A 107 -7.64 -8.65 -5.01
C VAL A 107 -8.49 -8.54 -6.27
N VAL A 108 -8.96 -7.33 -6.53
CA VAL A 108 -9.67 -6.97 -7.76
C VAL A 108 -8.70 -6.27 -8.70
N CYS A 109 -8.71 -6.67 -9.96
CA CYS A 109 -8.02 -6.01 -11.06
C CYS A 109 -8.97 -5.97 -12.25
N ASN A 110 -8.98 -4.85 -13.00
CA ASN A 110 -9.80 -4.75 -14.22
C ASN A 110 -11.29 -5.05 -13.98
N GLY A 111 -11.81 -4.70 -12.79
CA GLY A 111 -13.20 -4.94 -12.40
C GLY A 111 -13.57 -6.37 -12.01
N MET A 112 -12.60 -7.30 -11.91
CA MET A 112 -12.81 -8.69 -11.53
C MET A 112 -11.91 -9.12 -10.38
N VAL A 113 -12.39 -10.02 -9.52
CA VAL A 113 -11.53 -10.71 -8.54
C VAL A 113 -10.56 -11.61 -9.29
N VAL A 114 -9.25 -11.39 -9.10
CA VAL A 114 -8.19 -12.18 -9.75
C VAL A 114 -7.53 -13.19 -8.83
N GLY A 115 -7.73 -13.05 -7.52
CA GLY A 115 -7.26 -14.02 -6.54
C GLY A 115 -7.66 -13.64 -5.13
N THR A 116 -7.72 -14.64 -4.26
CA THR A 116 -8.04 -14.52 -2.85
C THR A 116 -6.98 -15.21 -2.03
N THR A 117 -6.53 -14.57 -0.94
CA THR A 117 -5.53 -15.16 -0.04
C THR A 117 -6.12 -16.28 0.81
N MET A 118 -5.26 -17.03 1.49
CA MET A 118 -5.66 -17.82 2.67
C MET A 118 -6.20 -16.90 3.78
N THR A 119 -6.87 -17.50 4.76
CA THR A 119 -7.42 -16.79 5.91
C THR A 119 -6.35 -16.45 6.95
N ALA A 120 -6.57 -15.35 7.66
CA ALA A 120 -5.87 -14.96 8.88
C ALA A 120 -6.87 -14.78 10.03
N PRO A 121 -6.49 -15.06 11.28
CA PRO A 121 -7.38 -14.89 12.42
C PRO A 121 -7.79 -13.42 12.61
N LEU A 122 -9.02 -13.23 13.07
CA LEU A 122 -9.58 -11.96 13.55
C LEU A 122 -9.93 -12.17 15.02
N ASP A 123 -9.41 -11.33 15.91
CA ASP A 123 -9.71 -11.42 17.34
C ASP A 123 -11.03 -10.71 17.70
N MET A 124 -11.34 -10.64 19.00
CA MET A 124 -12.63 -10.12 19.47
C MET A 124 -12.70 -8.59 19.44
N GLU A 125 -11.54 -7.94 19.44
CA GLU A 125 -11.33 -6.51 19.30
C GLU A 125 -11.43 -6.05 17.84
N GLY A 126 -11.42 -6.99 16.90
CA GLY A 126 -11.52 -6.70 15.46
C GLY A 126 -10.16 -6.45 14.82
N ASP A 127 -9.09 -6.92 15.44
CA ASP A 127 -7.74 -6.78 14.91
C ASP A 127 -7.35 -8.01 14.09
N ALA A 128 -6.74 -7.77 12.93
CA ALA A 128 -6.16 -8.83 12.12
C ALA A 128 -4.94 -8.36 11.35
N ARG A 129 -4.00 -9.29 11.17
CA ARG A 129 -2.84 -9.14 10.29
C ARG A 129 -2.80 -10.30 9.33
N LEU A 130 -2.83 -9.97 8.05
CA LEU A 130 -2.82 -10.93 6.95
C LEU A 130 -1.64 -10.58 6.04
N ASP A 131 -0.74 -11.55 5.88
CA ASP A 131 0.30 -11.55 4.87
C ASP A 131 0.08 -12.77 3.98
N GLY A 132 -0.21 -12.54 2.70
CA GLY A 132 -0.62 -13.58 1.76
C GLY A 132 -0.07 -13.36 0.36
N MET A 133 -0.39 -14.31 -0.52
CA MET A 133 0.01 -14.29 -1.92
C MET A 133 -1.20 -14.58 -2.79
N VAL A 134 -1.31 -13.87 -3.92
CA VAL A 134 -2.26 -14.17 -4.98
C VAL A 134 -1.55 -14.19 -6.32
N TRP A 135 -2.11 -14.90 -7.30
CA TRP A 135 -1.68 -14.73 -8.68
C TRP A 135 -2.29 -13.45 -9.25
N LEU A 136 -1.47 -12.61 -9.87
CA LEU A 136 -1.92 -11.39 -10.53
C LEU A 136 -1.74 -11.51 -12.05
N PRO A 137 -2.67 -10.95 -12.84
CA PRO A 137 -2.44 -10.75 -14.26
C PRO A 137 -1.27 -9.79 -14.49
N LYS A 138 -0.68 -9.83 -15.69
CA LYS A 138 0.42 -8.93 -16.07
C LYS A 138 0.05 -7.45 -15.94
N MET A 139 -1.21 -7.10 -16.20
CA MET A 139 -1.76 -5.75 -16.10
C MET A 139 -2.95 -5.77 -15.14
N CYS A 140 -2.86 -4.97 -14.08
CA CYS A 140 -3.86 -4.87 -13.03
C CYS A 140 -4.24 -3.40 -12.89
N ASP A 141 -5.23 -2.97 -13.68
CA ASP A 141 -5.72 -1.60 -13.63
C ASP A 141 -6.72 -1.46 -12.49
N MET A 142 -6.67 -0.29 -11.82
CA MET A 142 -7.52 0.08 -10.68
C MET A 142 -7.59 -1.03 -9.62
N PRO A 143 -6.45 -1.41 -9.02
CA PRO A 143 -6.44 -2.46 -8.01
C PRO A 143 -7.28 -2.06 -6.81
N MET A 144 -8.08 -3.00 -6.30
CA MET A 144 -8.78 -2.88 -5.02
C MET A 144 -8.58 -4.15 -4.19
N VAL A 145 -8.72 -4.02 -2.87
CA VAL A 145 -8.77 -5.16 -1.95
C VAL A 145 -10.12 -5.19 -1.27
N LEU A 146 -10.72 -6.37 -1.26
CA LEU A 146 -11.94 -6.69 -0.53
C LEU A 146 -11.59 -7.63 0.62
N VAL A 147 -11.94 -7.24 1.85
CA VAL A 147 -11.77 -8.08 3.04
C VAL A 147 -13.00 -8.95 3.19
N ASN A 148 -12.80 -10.27 3.16
CA ASN A 148 -13.87 -11.26 3.16
C ASN A 148 -14.00 -11.93 4.54
N PRO A 149 -15.21 -12.12 5.07
CA PRO A 149 -15.42 -12.76 6.37
C PRO A 149 -15.28 -14.28 6.24
N ASN A 150 -14.55 -14.92 7.16
CA ASN A 150 -14.46 -16.38 7.29
C ASN A 150 -14.10 -17.11 5.97
N GLY A 151 -13.29 -16.49 5.11
CA GLY A 151 -12.92 -17.05 3.79
C GLY A 151 -14.04 -17.01 2.73
N ASN A 152 -15.19 -16.41 3.02
CA ASN A 152 -16.28 -16.28 2.06
C ASN A 152 -16.01 -15.16 1.05
N ALA A 153 -15.37 -15.50 -0.06
CA ALA A 153 -15.06 -14.56 -1.14
C ALA A 153 -16.29 -13.95 -1.85
N GLY A 154 -17.51 -14.44 -1.58
CA GLY A 154 -18.76 -13.89 -2.13
C GLY A 154 -19.29 -12.65 -1.41
N ALA A 155 -18.70 -12.29 -0.26
CA ALA A 155 -19.06 -11.09 0.49
C ALA A 155 -17.81 -10.30 0.94
N TYR A 156 -17.92 -8.97 1.07
CA TYR A 156 -16.89 -8.13 1.66
C TYR A 156 -17.42 -7.36 2.88
N ILE A 157 -16.61 -7.25 3.92
CA ILE A 157 -16.92 -6.52 5.16
C ILE A 157 -16.09 -5.24 5.33
N ALA A 158 -14.99 -5.12 4.58
CA ALA A 158 -14.26 -3.89 4.37
C ALA A 158 -13.66 -3.89 2.97
N ALA A 159 -13.38 -2.71 2.42
CA ALA A 159 -12.73 -2.59 1.13
C ALA A 159 -11.91 -1.30 1.01
N THR A 160 -10.95 -1.32 0.10
CA THR A 160 -10.24 -0.10 -0.30
C THR A 160 -11.01 0.66 -1.35
N GLY A 161 -11.02 2.00 -1.29
CA GLY A 161 -11.60 2.84 -2.35
C GLY A 161 -13.13 2.80 -2.44
N LEU A 162 -13.80 2.59 -1.29
CA LEU A 162 -15.25 2.78 -1.14
C LEU A 162 -15.66 4.25 -1.18
#